data_AF-A0A7J3XTZ5-F1
#
_entry.id   AF-A0A7J3XTZ5-F1
#
_cell.length_a   1.000
_cell.length_b   1.000
_cell.length_c   1.000
_cell.angle_alpha   90.00
_cell.angle_beta   90.00
_cell.angle_gamma   90.00
#
_symmetry.space_group_name_H-M   'P 1'
#
loop_
_entity.id
_entity.type
_entity.pdbx_description
1 polymer ?
#
loop_
_entity_poly.entity_id
_entity_poly.type
_entity_poly.pdbx_seq_one_letter_code
_entity_poly.pdbx_strand_id
1 'polypeptide(L)'
;PAMFFSLEGRRSSLLNGWVPAGIVCYFASMTLWLKALKVAELSYVYPLLSLNFVVLTLTGALLFHEDVTPLRALGVALIVAGVLAVARS
;
A
#
# COMPACT_ATOMS: atom_id res chain seq x y z
N PRO A 1 -21.24 -18.12 -13.31
CA PRO A 1 -21.61 -16.78 -13.85
C PRO A 1 -22.90 -16.16 -13.26
N ALA A 2 -23.93 -16.95 -12.88
CA ALA A 2 -25.16 -16.44 -12.25
C ALA A 2 -25.17 -16.46 -10.69
N MET A 3 -24.12 -17.03 -10.07
CA MET A 3 -23.99 -17.16 -8.61
C MET A 3 -23.32 -15.93 -7.94
N PHE A 4 -22.82 -14.97 -8.73
CA PHE A 4 -22.07 -13.80 -8.24
C PHE A 4 -22.95 -12.63 -7.75
N PHE A 5 -24.28 -12.74 -7.82
CA PHE A 5 -25.24 -11.67 -7.48
C PHE A 5 -26.32 -12.15 -6.47
N SER A 6 -25.93 -12.92 -5.44
CA SER A 6 -26.79 -13.16 -4.29
C SER A 6 -27.06 -11.84 -3.55
N LEU A 7 -28.25 -11.27 -3.75
CA LEU A 7 -28.70 -9.99 -3.17
C LEU A 7 -28.71 -10.02 -1.62
N GLU A 8 -28.75 -11.22 -1.04
CA GLU A 8 -28.77 -11.47 0.40
C GLU A 8 -27.41 -11.22 1.07
N GLY A 9 -26.30 -11.52 0.39
CA GLY A 9 -24.93 -11.31 0.91
C GLY A 9 -24.43 -9.86 0.76
N ARG A 10 -25.04 -9.10 -0.17
CA ARG A 10 -24.72 -7.67 -0.38
C ARG A 10 -25.17 -6.80 0.79
N ARG A 11 -26.30 -7.13 1.42
CA ARG A 11 -26.89 -6.30 2.48
C ARG A 11 -26.15 -6.46 3.82
N SER A 12 -25.67 -7.66 4.15
CA SER A 12 -24.88 -7.86 5.38
C SER A 12 -23.45 -7.34 5.26
N SER A 13 -22.83 -7.46 4.08
CA SER A 13 -21.47 -6.94 3.85
C SER A 13 -21.41 -5.41 3.88
N LEU A 14 -22.43 -4.72 3.38
CA LEU A 14 -22.51 -3.25 3.42
C LEU A 14 -22.82 -2.69 4.82
N LEU A 15 -23.47 -3.48 5.69
CA LEU A 15 -23.74 -3.13 7.09
C LEU A 15 -22.67 -3.63 8.07
N ASN A 16 -21.70 -4.41 7.58
CA ASN A 16 -20.54 -4.80 8.36
C ASN A 16 -19.60 -3.59 8.44
N GLY A 17 -19.41 -3.01 9.63
CA GLY A 17 -18.73 -1.72 9.83
C GLY A 17 -17.33 -1.61 9.20
N TRP A 18 -16.69 -2.76 8.93
CA TRP A 18 -15.40 -2.88 8.25
C TRP A 18 -15.41 -2.40 6.79
N VAL A 19 -16.50 -2.60 6.05
CA VAL A 19 -16.57 -2.22 4.63
C VAL A 19 -16.64 -0.70 4.45
N PRO A 20 -17.57 0.03 5.09
CA PRO A 20 -17.56 1.49 5.04
C PRO A 20 -16.27 2.09 5.63
N ALA A 21 -15.70 1.50 6.69
CA ALA A 21 -14.42 1.95 7.24
C ALA A 21 -13.28 1.82 6.21
N GLY A 22 -13.21 0.70 5.49
CA GLY A 22 -12.26 0.52 4.39
C GLY A 22 -12.46 1.51 3.24
N ILE A 23 -13.70 1.79 2.87
CA ILE A 23 -14.04 2.78 1.83
C ILE A 23 -13.57 4.18 2.23
N VAL A 24 -13.86 4.61 3.47
CA VAL A 24 -13.43 5.92 3.97
C VAL A 24 -11.90 6.00 4.04
N CYS A 25 -11.24 4.95 4.53
CA CYS A 25 -9.78 4.89 4.58
C CYS A 25 -9.16 4.97 3.17
N TYR A 26 -9.74 4.28 2.20
CA TYR A 26 -9.27 4.33 0.81
C TYR A 26 -9.46 5.71 0.20
N PHE A 27 -10.61 6.34 0.43
CA PHE A 27 -10.86 7.70 -0.02
C PHE A 27 -9.87 8.70 0.59
N ALA A 28 -9.59 8.59 1.89
CA ALA A 28 -8.57 9.39 2.56
C ALA A 28 -7.17 9.16 1.94
N SER A 29 -6.78 7.90 1.74
CA SER A 29 -5.52 7.53 1.08
C SER A 29 -5.39 8.18 -0.31
N MET A 30 -6.45 8.15 -1.10
CA MET A 30 -6.50 8.76 -2.43
C MET A 30 -6.29 10.28 -2.35
N THR A 31 -6.92 10.96 -1.40
CA THR A 31 -6.74 12.41 -1.24
C THR A 31 -5.35 12.80 -0.76
N LEU A 32 -4.74 12.01 0.15
CA LEU A 32 -3.34 12.20 0.54
C LEU A 32 -2.40 11.99 -0.66
N TRP A 33 -2.66 10.97 -1.47
CA TRP A 33 -1.88 10.68 -2.68
C TRP A 33 -1.93 11.84 -3.68
N LEU A 34 -3.13 12.37 -3.94
CA LEU A 34 -3.32 13.53 -4.82
C LEU A 34 -2.65 14.80 -4.27
N LYS A 35 -2.66 15.01 -2.96
CA LYS A 35 -1.92 16.12 -2.33
C LYS A 35 -0.41 15.92 -2.45
N ALA A 36 0.11 14.71 -2.24
CA ALA A 36 1.53 14.40 -2.38
C ALA A 36 2.02 14.68 -3.80
N LEU A 37 1.25 14.28 -4.82
CA LEU A 37 1.52 14.59 -6.23
C LEU A 37 1.53 16.10 -6.55
N LYS A 38 0.89 16.92 -5.72
CA LYS A 38 0.82 18.38 -5.90
C LYS A 38 1.98 19.14 -5.25
N VAL A 39 2.62 18.56 -4.24
CA VAL A 39 3.62 19.23 -3.40
C VAL A 39 5.05 18.76 -3.68
N ALA A 40 5.21 17.53 -4.18
CA ALA A 40 6.51 16.99 -4.55
C ALA A 40 6.64 16.91 -6.08
N GLU A 41 7.74 17.44 -6.62
CA GLU A 41 8.11 17.19 -8.02
C GLU A 41 8.16 15.68 -8.26
N LEU A 42 7.65 15.22 -9.40
CA LEU A 42 7.45 13.81 -9.72
C LEU A 42 8.69 12.95 -9.38
N SER A 43 9.91 13.49 -9.57
CA SER A 43 11.19 12.88 -9.20
C SER A 43 11.34 12.44 -7.74
N TYR A 44 10.69 13.10 -6.78
CA TYR A 44 10.74 12.72 -5.36
C TYR A 44 9.64 11.72 -4.98
N VAL A 45 8.53 11.68 -5.72
CA VAL A 45 7.39 10.79 -5.45
C VAL A 45 7.68 9.36 -5.89
N TYR A 46 8.43 9.17 -6.99
CA TYR A 46 8.80 7.84 -7.47
C TYR A 46 9.65 7.01 -6.48
N PRO A 47 10.65 7.59 -5.79
CA PRO A 47 11.36 6.92 -4.68
C PRO A 47 10.45 6.53 -3.51
N LEU A 48 9.46 7.36 -3.18
CA LEU A 48 8.48 7.07 -2.12
C LEU A 48 7.60 5.86 -2.48
N LEU A 49 7.23 5.71 -3.76
CA LEU A 49 6.48 4.54 -4.25
C LEU A 49 7.25 3.24 -4.08
N SER A 50 8.55 3.22 -4.40
CA SER A 50 9.37 2.03 -4.21
C SER A 50 9.59 1.74 -2.72
N LEU A 51 9.73 2.77 -1.88
CA LEU A 51 9.77 2.66 -0.41
C LEU A 51 8.52 1.99 0.18
N ASN A 52 7.35 2.13 -0.47
CA ASN A 52 6.13 1.47 -0.04
C ASN A 52 6.32 -0.06 0.03
N PHE A 53 7.05 -0.67 -0.89
CA PHE A 53 7.35 -2.11 -0.85
C PHE A 53 8.21 -2.49 0.37
N VAL A 54 9.13 -1.61 0.79
CA VAL A 54 9.93 -1.79 2.00
C VAL A 54 9.04 -1.74 3.24
N VAL A 55 8.18 -0.72 3.33
CA VAL A 55 7.24 -0.54 4.45
C VAL A 55 6.26 -1.72 4.52
N LEU A 56 5.66 -2.14 3.40
CA LEU A 56 4.76 -3.30 3.38
C LEU A 56 5.49 -4.58 3.82
N THR A 57 6.70 -4.82 3.33
CA THR A 57 7.47 -6.01 3.70
C THR A 57 7.83 -6.02 5.18
N LEU A 58 8.28 -4.88 5.72
CA LEU A 58 8.58 -4.74 7.15
C LEU A 58 7.31 -4.88 8.01
N THR A 59 6.20 -4.28 7.59
CA THR A 59 4.93 -4.36 8.32
C THR A 59 4.37 -5.78 8.28
N GLY A 60 4.43 -6.48 7.14
CA GLY A 60 4.07 -7.89 7.01
C GLY A 60 4.94 -8.80 7.87
N ALA A 61 6.25 -8.57 7.87
CA ALA A 61 7.19 -9.33 8.70
C ALA A 61 6.98 -9.08 10.22
N LEU A 62 6.74 -7.84 10.63
CA LEU A 62 6.65 -7.45 12.05
C LEU A 62 5.26 -7.65 12.66
N LEU A 63 4.18 -7.29 11.95
CA LEU A 63 2.80 -7.42 12.47
C LEU A 63 2.16 -8.77 12.16
N PHE A 64 2.45 -9.33 10.98
CA PHE A 64 1.81 -10.57 10.52
C PHE A 64 2.76 -11.78 10.61
N HIS A 65 4.01 -11.57 11.03
CA HIS A 65 5.05 -12.60 11.13
C HIS A 65 5.19 -13.42 9.83
N GLU A 66 5.00 -12.77 8.68
CA GLU A 66 5.16 -13.43 7.38
C GLU A 66 6.63 -13.82 7.15
N ASP A 67 6.85 -15.03 6.63
CA ASP A 67 8.18 -15.49 6.24
C ASP A 67 8.73 -14.62 5.11
N VAL A 68 9.72 -13.80 5.45
CA VAL A 68 10.44 -12.98 4.47
C VAL A 68 11.48 -13.86 3.79
N THR A 69 11.25 -14.16 2.51
CA THR A 69 12.23 -14.91 1.72
C THR A 69 13.54 -14.11 1.59
N PRO A 70 14.71 -14.78 1.53
CA PRO A 70 15.99 -14.11 1.37
C PRO A 70 16.04 -13.20 0.12
N LEU A 71 15.38 -13.63 -0.96
CA LEU A 71 15.27 -12.85 -2.19
C LEU A 71 14.45 -11.57 -2.00
N ARG A 72 13.36 -11.61 -1.22
CA ARG A 72 12.56 -10.43 -0.89
C ARG A 72 13.35 -9.44 -0.03
N ALA A 73 14.13 -9.93 0.92
CA ALA A 73 15.04 -9.10 1.73
C ALA A 73 16.11 -8.41 0.87
N LEU A 74 16.69 -9.13 -0.10
CA LEU A 74 17.70 -8.58 -1.01
C LEU A 74 17.10 -7.52 -1.95
N GLY A 75 15.88 -7.75 -2.47
CA GLY A 75 15.14 -6.76 -3.23
C GLY A 75 14.82 -5.49 -2.42
N VAL A 76 14.42 -5.64 -1.16
CA VAL A 76 14.20 -4.51 -0.23
C VAL A 76 15.49 -3.71 -0.02
N ALA A 77 16.63 -4.37 0.22
CA ALA A 77 17.91 -3.70 0.38
C ALA A 77 18.31 -2.90 -0.86
N LEU A 78 18.07 -3.44 -2.06
CA LEU A 78 18.36 -2.78 -3.33
C LEU A 78 17.47 -1.55 -3.56
N ILE A 79 16.18 -1.63 -3.20
CA ILE A 79 15.25 -0.49 -3.23
C ILE A 79 15.75 0.62 -2.30
N VAL A 80 16.12 0.28 -1.05
CA VAL A 80 16.64 1.25 -0.08
C VAL A 80 17.90 1.93 -0.60
N ALA A 81 18.84 1.16 -1.16
CA ALA A 81 20.06 1.71 -1.75
C ALA A 81 19.77 2.67 -2.91
N GLY A 82 18.83 2.32 -3.80
CA GLY A 82 18.42 3.18 -4.91
C GLY A 82 17.77 4.49 -4.43
N VAL A 83 16.90 4.42 -3.42
CA VAL A 83 16.29 5.61 -2.81
C VAL A 83 17.36 6.52 -2.20
N LEU A 84 18.32 5.96 -1.45
CA LEU A 84 19.40 6.75 -0.84
C LEU A 84 20.30 7.43 -1.87
N ALA A 85 20.52 6.79 -3.03
CA ALA A 85 21.27 7.39 -4.12
C ALA A 85 20.53 8.60 -4.72
N VAL A 86 19.23 8.47 -4.98
CA VAL A 86 18.38 9.57 -5.50
C VAL A 86 18.22 10.69 -4.47
N ALA A 87 18.07 10.35 -3.18
CA ALA A 87 17.95 11.36 -2.12
C ALA A 87 19.22 12.20 -1.93
N ARG A 88 20.36 11.78 -2.49
CA ARG A 88 21.64 12.49 -2.43
C ARG A 88 22.08 13.14 -3.76
N SER A 89 21.29 13.03 -4.83
CA SER A 89 21.52 13.72 -6.11
C SER A 89 20.78 15.05 -6.15
#